data_AF-A0A956PPW2-F1
#
_entry.id   AF-A0A956PPW2-F1
#
_cell.length_a   1.000
_cell.length_b   1.000
_cell.length_c   1.000
_cell.angle_alpha   90.00
_cell.angle_beta   90.00
_cell.angle_gamma   90.00
#
_symmetry.space_group_name_H-M   'P 1'
#
loop_
_entity.id
_entity.type
_entity.pdbx_description
1 polymer ?
#
loop_
_entity_poly.entity_id
_entity_poly.type
_entity_poly.pdbx_seq_one_letter_code
_entity_poly.pdbx_strand_id
1 'polypeptide(L)' 'MRGFSSIHVPTDFTQGSHRAFEHALRLALDARCPLRLLHV' A
#
# COMPACT_ATOMS: atom_id res chain seq x y z
N MET A 1 2.79 18.00 9.83
CA MET A 1 2.38 16.59 9.98
C MET A 1 3.51 15.70 9.47
N ARG A 2 3.96 14.68 10.22
CA ARG A 2 4.96 13.72 9.71
C ARG A 2 4.25 12.78 8.73
N GLY A 3 4.61 12.84 7.45
CA GLY A 3 4.11 11.92 6.43
C GLY A 3 4.73 10.53 6.56
N PHE A 4 4.19 9.56 5.82
CA PHE A 4 4.79 8.22 5.71
C PHE A 4 6.04 8.28 4.83
N SER A 5 7.12 7.59 5.23
CA SER A 5 8.32 7.43 4.40
C SER A 5 8.17 6.30 3.38
N SER A 6 7.33 5.31 3.65
CA SER A 6 6.95 4.23 2.74
C SER A 6 5.71 3.48 3.25
N ILE A 7 5.01 2.80 2.35
CA ILE A 7 3.85 1.94 2.63
C ILE A 7 4.14 0.52 2.13
N HIS A 8 3.85 -0.49 2.96
CA HIS A 8 4.04 -1.91 2.62
C HIS A 8 2.68 -2.62 2.63
N VAL A 9 2.39 -3.38 1.58
CA VAL A 9 1.11 -4.08 1.41
C VAL A 9 1.38 -5.57 1.18
N PRO A 10 1.03 -6.44 2.14
CA PRO A 10 1.06 -7.88 1.91
C PRO A 10 -0.01 -8.27 0.87
N THR A 11 0.32 -9.22 -0.01
CA THR A 11 -0.60 -9.77 -1.00
C THR A 11 -0.43 -11.27 -1.15
N ASP A 12 -1.57 -11.96 -1.08
CA ASP A 12 -1.76 -13.38 -1.40
C ASP A 12 -2.40 -13.54 -2.80
N PHE A 13 -2.49 -12.46 -3.58
CA PHE A 13 -3.15 -12.34 -4.88
C PHE A 13 -4.65 -12.66 -4.89
N THR A 14 -5.29 -12.78 -3.73
CA THR A 14 -6.74 -12.92 -3.64
C THR A 14 -7.45 -11.60 -3.90
N GLN A 15 -8.76 -11.68 -4.18
CA GLN A 15 -9.59 -10.48 -4.25
C GLN A 15 -9.62 -9.72 -2.91
N GLY A 16 -9.43 -10.43 -1.78
CA GLY A 16 -9.37 -9.83 -0.46
C GLY A 16 -8.19 -8.87 -0.30
N SER A 17 -7.00 -9.28 -0.72
CA SER A 17 -5.80 -8.44 -0.67
C SER A 17 -5.83 -7.29 -1.68
N HIS A 18 -6.59 -7.41 -2.78
CA HIS A 18 -6.76 -6.32 -3.75
C HIS A 18 -7.36 -5.05 -3.13
N ARG A 19 -8.33 -5.18 -2.21
CA ARG A 19 -8.92 -4.01 -1.53
C ARG A 19 -7.88 -3.27 -0.68
N ALA A 20 -7.02 -4.00 0.02
CA ALA A 20 -5.95 -3.41 0.81
C ALA A 20 -4.96 -2.62 -0.07
N PHE A 21 -4.67 -3.15 -1.27
CA PHE A 21 -3.86 -2.45 -2.27
C PHE A 21 -4.48 -1.12 -2.72
N GLU A 22 -5.78 -1.07 -3.06
CA GLU A 22 -6.44 0.17 -3.49
C GLU A 22 -6.35 1.29 -2.45
N HIS A 23 -6.57 0.96 -1.17
CA HIS A 23 -6.47 1.93 -0.08
C HIS A 23 -5.03 2.39 0.14
N ALA A 24 -4.08 1.46 0.13
CA ALA A 24 -2.67 1.78 0.31
C ALA A 24 -2.13 2.64 -0.85
N LEU A 25 -2.57 2.40 -2.09
CA LEU A 25 -2.20 3.19 -3.25
C LEU A 25 -2.62 4.65 -3.09
N ARG A 26 -3.86 4.91 -2.65
CA ARG A 26 -4.34 6.28 -2.38
C ARG A 26 -3.48 6.98 -1.33
N LEU A 27 -3.19 6.30 -0.22
CA LEU A 27 -2.33 6.84 0.84
C LEU A 27 -0.91 7.13 0.35
N ALA A 28 -0.35 6.27 -0.49
CA ALA A 28 1.00 6.43 -1.02
C ALA A 28 1.10 7.65 -1.95
N LEU A 29 0.07 7.89 -2.78
CA LEU A 29 -0.04 9.05 -3.65
C LEU A 29 -0.17 10.34 -2.85
N ASP A 30 -1.07 10.37 -1.86
CA ASP A 30 -1.28 11.54 -0.99
C ASP A 30 -0.02 11.89 -0.20
N ALA A 31 0.68 10.87 0.31
CA ALA A 31 1.92 11.03 1.08
C ALA A 31 3.17 11.21 0.20
N ARG A 32 3.07 11.05 -1.12
CA ARG A 32 4.21 11.03 -2.08
C ARG A 32 5.33 10.10 -1.63
N CYS A 33 4.98 8.90 -1.20
CA CYS A 33 5.95 7.91 -0.70
C CYS A 33 5.88 6.59 -1.49
N PRO A 34 6.96 5.79 -1.49
CA PRO A 34 6.96 4.51 -2.17
C PRO A 34 5.96 3.52 -1.57
N LEU A 35 5.24 2.81 -2.43
CA LEU A 35 4.44 1.63 -2.08
C LEU A 35 5.19 0.37 -2.50
N ARG A 36 5.33 -0.59 -1.59
CA ARG A 36 5.92 -1.91 -1.88
C ARG A 36 4.89 -3.01 -1.65
N LEU A 37 4.67 -3.82 -2.68
CA LEU A 37 3.94 -5.06 -2.57
C LEU A 37 4.85 -6.14 -1.98
N LEU A 38 4.38 -6.85 -0.96
CA LEU A 38 5.07 -7.96 -0.33
C LEU A 38 4.24 -9.22 -0.58
N HIS A 39 4.76 -10.16 -1.35
CA HIS A 39 4.08 -11.45 -1.50
C HIS A 39 4.32 -12.31 -0.25
N VAL A 40 3.24 -12.87 0.30
CA VAL A 40 3.22 -13.77 1.46
C VAL A 40 2.39 -15.00 1.19
#